data_AF-A0A3B0XA41-F1
#
_entry.id   AF-A0A3B0XA41-F1
#
_cell.length_a   1.000
_cell.length_b   1.000
_cell.length_c   1.000
_cell.angle_alpha   90.00
_cell.angle_beta   90.00
_cell.angle_gamma   90.00
#
_symmetry.space_group_name_H-M   'P 1'
#
loop_
_entity.id
_entity.type
_entity.pdbx_description
1 polymer ?
#
loop_
_entity_poly.entity_id
_entity_poly.type
_entity_poly.pdbx_seq_one_letter_code
_entity_poly.pdbx_strand_id
1 'polypeptide(L)'
;MGEFWQEKTLDQMTEQEWESLCDGCARCCLLKLEDEDTSELYFTNVSCHLLNIAECTCSDYQNRFFKVPECLNIRLMKKTEYQWLPETCAYRLLFE
;
A
#
# COMPACT_ATOMS: atom_id res chain seq x y z
N MET A 1 -23.01 -14.33 2.39
CA MET A 1 -21.64 -14.83 2.28
C MET A 1 -20.80 -13.77 2.96
N GLY A 2 -20.35 -14.02 4.19
CA GLY A 2 -19.59 -13.02 4.94
C GLY A 2 -18.27 -12.75 4.23
N GLU A 3 -17.94 -11.48 4.06
CA GLU A 3 -16.66 -11.07 3.51
C GLU A 3 -15.58 -11.35 4.58
N PHE A 4 -14.55 -12.13 4.26
CA PHE A 4 -13.55 -12.58 5.25
C PHE A 4 -12.86 -11.42 5.99
N TRP A 5 -12.80 -10.24 5.35
CA TRP A 5 -12.23 -9.03 5.91
C TRP A 5 -13.08 -8.33 6.97
N GLN A 6 -14.34 -8.72 7.13
CA GLN A 6 -15.20 -8.26 8.23
C GLN A 6 -15.01 -9.12 9.49
N GLU A 7 -14.56 -10.36 9.34
CA GLU A 7 -14.43 -11.32 10.46
C GLU A 7 -12.97 -11.50 10.92
N LYS A 8 -12.00 -11.31 10.01
CA LYS A 8 -10.56 -11.46 10.29
C LYS A 8 -9.85 -10.12 10.26
N THR A 9 -8.93 -9.91 11.19
CA THR A 9 -7.96 -8.82 11.11
C THR A 9 -6.89 -9.11 10.06
N LEU A 10 -6.21 -8.07 9.55
CA LEU A 10 -5.16 -8.23 8.53
C LEU A 10 -4.01 -9.18 8.94
N ASP A 11 -3.74 -9.32 10.24
CA ASP A 11 -2.75 -10.27 10.77
C ASP A 11 -3.24 -11.73 10.73
N GLN A 12 -4.55 -11.94 10.83
CA GLN A 12 -5.20 -13.25 10.80
C GLN A 12 -5.46 -13.76 9.38
N MET A 13 -5.24 -12.92 8.35
CA MET A 13 -5.44 -13.29 6.95
C MET A 13 -4.27 -14.12 6.44
N THR A 14 -4.58 -15.11 5.61
CA THR A 14 -3.56 -15.81 4.82
C THR A 14 -2.96 -14.88 3.75
N GLU A 15 -1.78 -15.21 3.21
CA GLU A 15 -1.16 -14.40 2.16
C GLU A 15 -2.09 -14.22 0.94
N GLN A 16 -2.81 -15.27 0.54
CA GLN A 16 -3.78 -15.20 -0.56
C GLN A 16 -4.95 -14.27 -0.26
N GLU A 17 -5.53 -14.35 0.94
CA GLU A 17 -6.60 -13.43 1.37
C GLU A 17 -6.10 -11.99 1.42
N TRP A 18 -4.88 -11.78 1.93
CA TRP A 18 -4.27 -10.47 2.04
C TRP A 18 -3.96 -9.86 0.67
N GLU A 19 -3.39 -10.63 -0.26
CA GLU A 19 -3.12 -10.19 -1.63
C GLU A 19 -4.42 -9.93 -2.41
N SER A 20 -5.50 -10.68 -2.12
CA SER A 20 -6.82 -10.44 -2.72
C SER A 20 -7.44 -9.09 -2.36
N LEU A 21 -6.97 -8.41 -1.30
CA LEU A 21 -7.43 -7.07 -0.94
C LEU A 21 -6.79 -5.98 -1.80
N CYS A 22 -5.69 -6.28 -2.50
CA CYS A 22 -5.00 -5.28 -3.32
C CYS A 22 -5.70 -5.12 -4.68
N ASP A 23 -6.32 -3.97 -4.93
CA ASP A 23 -6.93 -3.63 -6.22
C ASP A 23 -5.92 -3.35 -7.36
N GLY A 24 -4.62 -3.58 -7.17
CA GLY A 24 -3.61 -3.38 -8.22
C GLY A 24 -3.48 -1.93 -8.70
N CYS A 25 -3.87 -0.95 -7.87
CA CYS A 25 -3.94 0.46 -8.28
C CYS A 25 -2.58 1.18 -8.42
N ALA A 26 -1.46 0.53 -8.09
CA ALA A 26 -0.10 1.07 -8.10
C ALA A 26 0.18 2.35 -7.25
N ARG A 27 -0.81 2.91 -6.54
CA ARG A 27 -0.66 4.15 -5.76
C ARG A 27 0.34 4.02 -4.60
N CYS A 28 0.56 2.80 -4.09
CA CYS A 28 1.60 2.54 -3.10
C CYS A 28 3.01 2.77 -3.66
N CYS A 29 3.24 2.62 -4.97
CA CYS A 29 4.52 2.83 -5.64
C CYS A 29 4.80 4.29 -6.04
N LEU A 30 3.82 5.19 -5.89
CA LEU A 30 4.00 6.62 -6.17
C LEU A 30 4.74 7.31 -5.03
N LEU A 31 5.61 8.25 -5.39
CA LEU A 31 6.24 9.15 -4.43
C LEU A 31 5.18 10.08 -3.85
N LYS A 32 5.29 10.31 -2.54
CA LYS A 32 4.36 11.11 -1.76
C LYS A 32 5.16 12.22 -1.09
N LEU A 33 4.56 13.39 -1.05
CA LEU A 33 5.14 14.55 -0.37
C LEU A 33 4.27 14.84 0.84
N GLU A 34 4.89 14.98 1.99
CA GLU A 34 4.23 15.45 3.21
C GLU A 34 4.53 16.95 3.35
N ASP A 35 3.49 17.74 3.59
CA ASP A 35 3.64 19.16 3.92
C ASP A 35 4.13 19.32 5.36
N GLU A 36 5.17 20.14 5.56
CA GLU A 36 5.80 20.31 6.87
C GLU A 36 4.95 21.08 7.89
N ASP A 37 4.01 21.92 7.42
CA ASP A 37 3.18 22.77 8.27
C ASP A 37 1.84 22.09 8.60
N THR A 38 1.22 21.44 7.61
CA THR A 38 -0.10 20.82 7.75
C THR A 38 -0.08 19.31 7.96
N SER A 39 1.06 18.64 7.73
CA SER A 39 1.17 17.17 7.66
C SER A 39 0.24 16.53 6.63
N GLU A 40 -0.19 17.29 5.61
CA GLU A 40 -1.00 16.78 4.51
C GLU A 40 -0.14 16.00 3.52
N LEU A 41 -0.65 14.84 3.09
CA LEU A 41 0.03 13.97 2.13
C LEU A 41 -0.49 14.19 0.71
N TYR A 42 0.44 14.54 -0.18
CA TYR A 42 0.20 14.76 -1.60
C TYR A 42 0.76 13.61 -2.43
N PHE A 43 -0.10 13.00 -3.25
CA PHE A 43 0.31 11.99 -4.22
C PHE A 43 0.91 12.68 -5.46
N THR A 44 2.10 12.24 -5.85
CA THR A 44 2.72 12.73 -7.10
C THR A 44 2.45 11.76 -8.25
N ASN A 45 2.67 12.23 -9.47
CA ASN A 45 2.68 11.37 -10.67
C ASN A 45 4.07 10.71 -10.91
N VAL A 46 4.96 10.74 -9.91
CA VAL A 46 6.29 10.13 -10.00
C VAL A 46 6.22 8.75 -9.35
N SER A 47 6.48 7.70 -10.12
CA SER A 47 6.54 6.33 -9.62
C SER A 47 7.96 5.90 -9.27
N CYS A 48 8.07 4.89 -8.41
CA CYS A 48 9.35 4.20 -8.23
C CYS A 48 9.79 3.52 -9.53
N HIS A 49 11.10 3.29 -9.67
CA HIS A 49 11.69 2.67 -10.86
C HIS A 49 11.33 1.19 -11.06
N LEU A 50 10.70 0.53 -10.08
CA LEU A 50 10.23 -0.85 -10.18
C LEU A 50 8.77 -0.97 -10.64
N LEU A 51 8.03 0.15 -10.70
CA LEU A 51 6.63 0.11 -11.14
C LEU A 51 6.57 -0.15 -12.65
N ASN A 52 5.87 -1.22 -13.03
CA ASN A 52 5.41 -1.40 -14.40
C ASN A 52 4.12 -0.60 -14.59
N ILE A 53 4.21 0.53 -15.28
CA ILE A 53 3.09 1.45 -15.50
C ILE A 53 1.99 0.81 -16.37
N ALA A 54 2.36 -0.06 -17.32
CA ALA A 54 1.40 -0.68 -18.23
C ALA A 54 0.51 -1.70 -17.49
N GLU A 55 1.08 -2.42 -16.53
CA GLU A 55 0.37 -3.46 -15.77
C GLU A 55 -0.08 -2.98 -14.38
N CYS A 56 0.34 -1.79 -13.94
CA CYS A 56 0.14 -1.28 -12.59
C CYS A 56 0.64 -2.21 -11.49
N THR A 57 1.66 -3.01 -11.79
CA THR A 57 2.27 -3.99 -10.88
C THR A 57 3.73 -3.67 -10.60
N CYS A 58 4.23 -4.13 -9.47
CA CYS A 58 5.66 -4.07 -9.18
C CYS A 58 6.39 -5.15 -9.99
N SER A 59 7.36 -4.75 -10.80
CA SER A 59 8.14 -5.67 -11.65
C SER A 59 8.99 -6.65 -10.83
N ASP A 60 9.32 -6.29 -9.58
CA ASP A 60 10.16 -7.09 -8.68
C ASP A 60 9.64 -7.00 -7.24
N TYR A 61 8.43 -7.53 -7.02
CA TYR A 61 7.76 -7.44 -5.73
C TYR A 61 8.57 -8.11 -4.60
N GLN A 62 9.26 -9.21 -4.89
CA GLN A 62 10.03 -9.97 -3.89
C GLN A 62 11.29 -9.22 -3.41
N ASN A 63 12.05 -8.57 -4.30
CA ASN A 63 13.28 -7.86 -3.92
C ASN A 63 13.07 -6.34 -3.79
N ARG A 64 11.82 -5.88 -3.74
CA ARG A 64 11.50 -4.44 -3.72
C ARG A 64 12.17 -3.67 -2.59
N PHE A 65 12.27 -4.25 -1.40
CA PHE A 65 12.91 -3.60 -0.24
C PHE A 65 14.43 -3.53 -0.36
N PHE A 66 15.04 -4.44 -1.12
CA PHE A 66 16.47 -4.40 -1.39
C PHE A 66 16.83 -3.34 -2.43
N LYS A 67 16.01 -3.22 -3.48
CA LYS A 67 16.21 -2.26 -4.58
C LYS A 67 15.71 -0.85 -4.25
N VAL A 68 14.63 -0.75 -3.48
CA VAL A 68 13.99 0.49 -3.03
C VAL A 68 13.81 0.39 -1.51
N PRO A 69 14.79 0.84 -0.72
CA PRO A 69 14.72 0.79 0.75
C PRO A 69 13.52 1.55 1.32
N GLU A 70 13.07 2.59 0.61
CA GLU A 70 11.91 3.42 0.97
C GLU A 70 10.57 2.80 0.54
N CYS A 71 10.57 1.57 0.02
CA CYS A 71 9.33 0.91 -0.37
C CYS A 71 8.44 0.68 0.86
N LEU A 72 7.15 0.97 0.71
CA LEU A 72 6.17 0.81 1.76
C LEU A 72 5.92 -0.68 2.08
N ASN A 73 6.18 -1.09 3.32
CA ASN A 73 5.83 -2.41 3.82
C ASN A 73 4.48 -2.36 4.54
N ILE A 74 3.39 -2.45 3.79
CA ILE A 74 2.02 -2.34 4.31
C ILE A 74 1.78 -3.30 5.48
N ARG A 75 2.34 -4.52 5.44
CA ARG A 75 2.15 -5.52 6.49
C ARG A 75 2.80 -5.15 7.83
N LEU A 76 3.90 -4.40 7.80
CA LEU A 76 4.67 -4.00 9.00
C LEU A 76 4.43 -2.54 9.42
N MET A 77 3.64 -1.79 8.64
CA MET A 77 3.29 -0.41 8.95
C MET A 77 2.48 -0.32 10.24
N LYS A 78 2.76 0.71 11.04
CA LYS A 78 1.92 1.13 12.16
C LYS A 78 0.65 1.79 11.64
N LYS A 79 -0.41 1.78 12.45
CA LYS A 79 -1.68 2.45 12.13
C LYS A 79 -1.52 3.91 11.67
N THR A 80 -0.61 4.65 12.31
CA THR A 80 -0.30 6.04 11.93
C THR A 80 0.35 6.18 10.56
N GLU A 81 0.96 5.12 10.03
CA GLU A 81 1.60 5.10 8.71
C GLU A 81 0.62 4.73 7.59
N TYR A 82 -0.60 4.27 7.90
CA TYR A 82 -1.61 3.99 6.86
C TYR A 82 -2.12 5.27 6.18
N GLN A 83 -1.89 6.45 6.75
CA GLN A 83 -2.14 7.72 6.08
C GLN A 83 -1.35 7.88 4.78
N TRP A 84 -0.20 7.18 4.64
CA TRP A 84 0.59 7.11 3.42
C TRP A 84 -0.08 6.30 2.31
N LEU A 85 -1.19 5.61 2.58
CA LEU A 85 -2.01 4.93 1.59
C LEU A 85 -3.20 5.82 1.21
N PRO A 86 -3.69 5.72 -0.05
CA PRO A 86 -4.85 6.48 -0.46
C PRO A 86 -6.06 6.08 0.40
N GLU A 87 -6.97 7.02 0.64
CA GLU A 87 -8.22 6.80 1.37
C GLU A 87 -9.04 5.62 0.83
N THR A 88 -8.89 5.31 -0.46
CA THR A 88 -9.57 4.20 -1.13
C THR A 88 -8.83 2.87 -0.99
N CYS A 89 -7.71 2.78 -0.28
CA CYS A 89 -6.94 1.54 -0.16
C CYS A 89 -7.64 0.59 0.81
N ALA A 90 -7.92 -0.64 0.38
CA ALA A 90 -8.53 -1.67 1.22
C ALA A 90 -7.79 -1.86 2.56
N TYR A 91 -6.45 -1.86 2.55
CA TYR A 91 -5.66 -2.00 3.78
C TYR A 91 -5.85 -0.84 4.75
N ARG A 92 -6.03 0.39 4.25
CA ARG A 92 -6.31 1.57 5.08
C ARG A 92 -7.74 1.51 5.62
N LEU A 93 -8.71 1.21 4.76
CA LEU A 93 -10.13 1.09 5.13
C LEU A 93 -10.40 0.00 6.18
N LEU A 94 -9.65 -1.10 6.16
CA LEU A 94 -9.78 -2.15 7.16
C LEU A 94 -9.10 -1.83 8.50
N PHE A 95 -8.26 -0.78 8.53
CA PHE A 95 -7.55 -0.34 9.73
C PHE A 95 -8.18 0.88 10.42
N GLU A 96 -8.91 1.73 9.68
CA GLU A 96 -9.76 2.83 10.18
C GLU A 96 -11.02 2.30 10.89
#